data_AF-A0A101XB01-F1
#
_entry.id   AF-A0A101XB01-F1
#
_cell.length_a   1.000
_cell.length_b   1.000
_cell.length_c   1.000
_cell.angle_alpha   90.00
_cell.angle_beta   90.00
_cell.angle_gamma   90.00
#
_symmetry.space_group_name_H-M   'P 1'
#
loop_
_entity.id
_entity.type
_entity.pdbx_description
1 polymer ?
#
loop_
_entity_poly.entity_id
_entity_poly.type
_entity_poly.pdbx_seq_one_letter_code
_entity_poly.pdbx_strand_id
1 'polypeptide(L)'
;MLSRDNVGPVLKGIERANVVAIGPGLGLERETMEAVYIILEAAGKLGKRVVIDADAIKAIGAGKRLNLLRQGMVLTPHAGELRELIGVEVPKATPLELGQWLTEQVSRCCQGSVVLLKGNVDVISDGSRFKLNMTGNPGMTVGGTGDVLTGVLATMLHRVNDPFEAAAIAAFVTGAAGDLAALELGYHITPLDVVNKIPKVFSIFKNSKEVVKEAIHKPLREYLSRRGLLNG
;
A
#
# COMPACT_ATOMS: atom_id res chain seq x y z
N MET A 1 23.05 -6.19 -8.11
CA MET A 1 22.00 -6.82 -7.30
C MET A 1 22.20 -6.40 -5.85
N LEU A 2 21.13 -6.06 -5.13
CA LEU A 2 21.21 -5.64 -3.73
C LEU A 2 21.69 -6.84 -2.89
N SER A 3 22.69 -6.64 -2.04
CA SER A 3 23.25 -7.70 -1.20
C SER A 3 23.78 -7.14 0.11
N ARG A 4 24.11 -8.03 1.05
CA ARG A 4 24.76 -7.65 2.31
C ARG A 4 26.03 -6.83 2.11
N ASP A 5 26.80 -7.14 1.08
CA ASP A 5 28.10 -6.50 0.83
C ASP A 5 27.98 -5.07 0.28
N ASN A 6 26.82 -4.72 -0.30
CA ASN A 6 26.59 -3.41 -0.91
C ASN A 6 25.44 -2.62 -0.28
N VAL A 7 24.93 -3.03 0.89
CA VAL A 7 23.86 -2.33 1.61
C VAL A 7 24.32 -1.01 2.27
N GLY A 8 25.63 -0.82 2.46
CA GLY A 8 26.20 0.33 3.17
C GLY A 8 25.72 1.71 2.67
N PRO A 9 25.76 1.99 1.35
CA PRO A 9 25.19 3.22 0.79
C PRO A 9 23.69 3.39 1.06
N VAL A 10 22.91 2.30 1.03
CA VAL A 10 21.47 2.33 1.33
C VAL A 10 21.23 2.74 2.79
N LEU A 11 22.01 2.18 3.73
CA LEU A 11 21.91 2.51 5.16
C LEU A 11 22.16 4.01 5.42
N LYS A 12 23.17 4.59 4.78
CA LYS A 12 23.43 6.04 4.85
C LYS A 12 22.27 6.86 4.27
N GLY A 13 21.62 6.37 3.22
CA GLY A 13 20.42 6.98 2.66
C GLY A 13 19.23 7.00 3.64
N ILE A 14 19.02 5.89 4.36
CA ILE A 14 17.94 5.75 5.35
C ILE A 14 18.03 6.81 6.46
N GLU A 15 19.24 7.13 6.93
CA GLU A 15 19.45 8.16 7.96
C GLU A 15 18.84 9.51 7.55
N ARG A 16 18.97 9.88 6.26
CA ARG A 16 18.48 11.15 5.71
C ARG A 16 17.03 11.10 5.23
N ALA A 17 16.50 9.91 4.95
CA ALA A 17 15.14 9.73 4.45
C ALA A 17 14.08 9.98 5.53
N ASN A 18 12.92 10.53 5.14
CA ASN A 18 11.76 10.60 6.03
C ASN A 18 10.94 9.30 6.01
N VAL A 19 10.87 8.66 4.84
CA VAL A 19 10.14 7.40 4.60
C VAL A 19 11.03 6.51 3.74
N VAL A 20 11.00 5.21 4.00
CA VAL A 20 11.67 4.18 3.19
C VAL A 20 10.60 3.40 2.42
N ALA A 21 10.78 3.19 1.13
CA ALA A 21 9.97 2.25 0.36
C ALA A 21 10.87 1.11 -0.11
N ILE A 22 10.45 -0.13 0.08
CA ILE A 22 11.24 -1.32 -0.25
C ILE A 22 10.32 -2.43 -0.77
N GLY A 23 10.70 -3.08 -1.87
CA GLY A 23 9.89 -4.15 -2.45
C GLY A 23 9.96 -4.28 -3.97
N PRO A 24 9.58 -3.23 -4.72
CA PRO A 24 9.51 -3.28 -6.18
C PRO A 24 10.81 -3.73 -6.86
N GLY A 25 10.73 -4.85 -7.58
CA GLY A 25 11.80 -5.33 -8.46
C GLY A 25 13.12 -5.68 -7.78
N LEU A 26 13.09 -6.07 -6.49
CA LEU A 26 14.32 -6.40 -5.76
C LEU A 26 14.89 -7.76 -6.18
N GLY A 27 14.02 -8.73 -6.48
CA GLY A 27 14.40 -10.13 -6.65
C GLY A 27 14.30 -10.92 -5.35
N LEU A 28 14.37 -12.25 -5.47
CA LEU A 28 14.17 -13.21 -4.38
C LEU A 28 15.41 -14.06 -4.11
N GLU A 29 16.58 -13.61 -4.58
CA GLU A 29 17.85 -14.24 -4.25
C GLU A 29 18.13 -14.11 -2.76
N ARG A 30 18.82 -15.11 -2.20
CA ARG A 30 19.05 -15.20 -0.75
C ARG A 30 19.77 -13.95 -0.22
N GLU A 31 20.78 -13.48 -0.93
CA GLU A 31 21.57 -12.30 -0.59
C GLU A 31 20.73 -11.02 -0.64
N THR A 32 19.77 -10.93 -1.57
CA THR A 32 18.80 -9.83 -1.66
C THR A 32 17.86 -9.85 -0.45
N MET A 33 17.30 -11.01 -0.10
CA MET A 33 16.42 -11.14 1.06
C MET A 33 17.14 -10.82 2.37
N GLU A 34 18.40 -11.24 2.51
CA GLU A 34 19.24 -10.87 3.66
C GLU A 34 19.46 -9.35 3.75
N ALA A 35 19.68 -8.68 2.63
CA ALA A 35 19.82 -7.23 2.59
C ALA A 35 18.52 -6.51 2.97
N VAL A 36 17.35 -7.01 2.55
CA VAL A 36 16.04 -6.49 2.96
C VAL A 36 15.91 -6.50 4.49
N TYR A 37 16.31 -7.59 5.15
CA TYR A 37 16.24 -7.65 6.62
C TYR A 37 17.11 -6.59 7.29
N ILE A 38 18.34 -6.40 6.80
CA ILE A 38 19.27 -5.39 7.33
C ILE A 38 18.67 -3.99 7.18
N ILE A 39 18.05 -3.70 6.03
CA ILE A 39 17.40 -2.41 5.75
C ILE A 39 16.21 -2.18 6.68
N LEU A 40 15.31 -3.17 6.82
CA LEU A 40 14.14 -3.06 7.68
C LEU A 40 14.51 -2.91 9.16
N GLU A 41 15.53 -3.63 9.61
CA GLU A 41 16.03 -3.50 10.98
C GLU A 41 16.62 -2.10 11.23
N ALA A 42 17.45 -1.60 10.32
CA ALA A 42 18.04 -0.27 10.43
C ALA A 42 16.98 0.84 10.39
N ALA A 43 16.03 0.77 9.45
CA ALA A 43 14.91 1.70 9.36
C ALA A 43 14.08 1.68 10.66
N GLY A 44 13.81 0.49 11.20
CA GLY A 44 13.08 0.33 12.44
C GLY A 44 13.81 0.87 13.68
N LYS A 45 15.14 0.72 13.76
CA LYS A 45 15.98 1.30 14.83
C LYS A 45 16.01 2.83 14.78
N LEU A 46 15.95 3.40 13.59
CA LEU A 46 15.93 4.84 13.34
C LEU A 46 14.51 5.44 13.43
N GLY A 47 13.49 4.64 13.76
CA GLY A 47 12.10 5.11 13.86
C GLY A 47 11.51 5.59 12.53
N LYS A 48 12.02 5.11 11.40
CA LYS A 48 11.55 5.50 10.07
C LYS A 48 10.21 4.87 9.75
N ARG A 49 9.36 5.60 9.03
CA ARG A 49 8.17 5.03 8.40
C ARG A 49 8.59 4.24 7.17
N VAL A 50 7.92 3.11 6.92
CA VAL A 50 8.34 2.19 5.85
C VAL A 50 7.13 1.68 5.06
N VAL A 51 7.24 1.69 3.73
CA VAL A 51 6.37 0.91 2.84
C VAL A 51 7.08 -0.38 2.50
N ILE A 52 6.42 -1.51 2.76
CA ILE A 52 6.93 -2.85 2.50
C ILE A 52 6.01 -3.48 1.45
N ASP A 53 6.51 -3.64 0.23
CA ASP A 53 5.73 -4.17 -0.90
C ASP A 53 6.42 -5.38 -1.53
N ALA A 54 5.68 -6.11 -2.37
CA ALA A 54 6.21 -7.13 -3.29
C ALA A 54 7.27 -8.07 -2.67
N ASP A 55 8.49 -8.06 -3.22
CA ASP A 55 9.57 -8.98 -2.82
C ASP A 55 10.01 -8.78 -1.35
N ALA A 56 9.84 -7.58 -0.79
CA ALA A 56 10.14 -7.35 0.61
C ALA A 56 9.13 -8.04 1.55
N ILE A 57 7.86 -8.13 1.15
CA ILE A 57 6.85 -8.90 1.89
C ILE A 57 7.21 -10.39 1.87
N LYS A 58 7.56 -10.92 0.68
CA LYS A 58 7.98 -12.32 0.52
C LYS A 58 9.21 -12.66 1.34
N ALA A 59 10.20 -11.76 1.39
CA ALA A 59 11.36 -11.91 2.25
C ALA A 59 10.93 -12.07 3.73
N ILE A 60 10.07 -11.20 4.25
CA ILE A 60 9.59 -11.30 5.65
C ILE A 60 8.87 -12.63 5.89
N GLY A 61 7.95 -13.01 4.99
CA GLY A 61 7.17 -14.25 5.10
C GLY A 61 8.04 -15.50 5.08
N ALA A 62 8.93 -15.63 4.10
CA ALA A 62 9.84 -16.76 3.96
C ALA A 62 10.77 -16.90 5.18
N GLY A 63 11.26 -15.79 5.73
CA GLY A 63 12.10 -15.78 6.93
C GLY A 63 11.34 -15.90 8.25
N LYS A 64 10.00 -15.91 8.22
CA LYS A 64 9.12 -15.78 9.41
C LYS A 64 9.54 -14.63 10.33
N ARG A 65 9.97 -13.50 9.74
CA ARG A 65 10.55 -12.34 10.44
C ARG A 65 9.51 -11.28 10.82
N LEU A 66 8.33 -11.70 11.25
CA LEU A 66 7.24 -10.79 11.64
C LEU A 66 7.65 -9.84 12.77
N ASN A 67 8.64 -10.22 13.58
CA ASN A 67 9.24 -9.37 14.62
C ASN A 67 9.94 -8.09 14.10
N LEU A 68 10.18 -7.98 12.79
CA LEU A 68 10.68 -6.75 12.18
C LEU A 68 9.60 -5.66 12.10
N LEU A 69 8.33 -6.07 11.99
CA LEU A 69 7.17 -5.19 11.86
C LEU A 69 6.95 -4.38 13.14
N ARG A 70 6.58 -3.11 12.97
CA ARG A 70 6.36 -2.16 14.06
C ARG A 70 5.58 -0.93 13.59
N GLN A 71 5.32 -0.02 14.53
CA GLN A 71 4.66 1.27 14.28
C GLN A 71 5.32 2.06 13.15
N GLY A 72 4.49 2.58 12.25
CA GLY A 72 4.94 3.36 11.09
C GLY A 72 5.27 2.53 9.85
N MET A 73 5.19 1.20 9.92
CA MET A 73 5.33 0.32 8.75
C MET A 73 3.97 0.00 8.16
N VAL A 74 3.88 0.04 6.82
CA VAL A 74 2.71 -0.33 6.05
C VAL A 74 3.09 -1.40 5.03
N LEU A 75 2.39 -2.51 5.04
CA LEU A 75 2.55 -3.60 4.09
C LEU A 75 1.44 -3.53 3.04
N THR A 76 1.76 -3.82 1.79
CA THR A 76 0.82 -3.78 0.66
C THR A 76 0.64 -5.13 -0.03
N PRO A 77 0.36 -6.24 0.69
CA PRO A 77 0.27 -7.55 0.07
C PRO A 77 -0.95 -7.69 -0.84
N HIS A 78 -0.83 -8.47 -1.91
CA HIS A 78 -2.00 -9.15 -2.48
C HIS A 78 -2.30 -10.46 -1.71
N ALA A 79 -3.40 -11.14 -2.01
CA ALA A 79 -3.83 -12.34 -1.27
C ALA A 79 -2.74 -13.44 -1.14
N GLY A 80 -2.05 -13.76 -2.25
CA GLY A 80 -0.91 -14.69 -2.24
C GLY A 80 0.26 -14.27 -1.33
N GLU A 81 0.68 -13.00 -1.38
CA GLU A 81 1.74 -12.46 -0.52
C GLU A 81 1.32 -12.46 0.95
N LEU A 82 0.06 -12.12 1.25
CA LEU A 82 -0.45 -12.17 2.62
C LEU A 82 -0.43 -13.59 3.16
N ARG A 83 -0.86 -14.57 2.36
CA ARG A 83 -0.81 -15.99 2.71
C ARG A 83 0.61 -16.44 3.02
N GLU A 84 1.59 -16.04 2.22
CA GLU A 84 3.02 -16.34 2.47
C GLU A 84 3.53 -15.65 3.74
N LEU A 85 3.05 -14.45 4.04
CA LEU A 85 3.42 -13.68 5.22
C LEU A 85 2.88 -14.30 6.53
N ILE A 86 1.60 -14.68 6.58
CA ILE A 86 0.92 -15.10 7.82
C ILE A 86 0.63 -16.60 7.89
N GLY A 87 0.78 -17.35 6.79
CA GLY A 87 0.55 -18.79 6.72
C GLY A 87 -0.92 -19.22 6.70
N VAL A 88 -1.84 -18.29 6.43
CA VAL A 88 -3.30 -18.52 6.40
C VAL A 88 -3.87 -18.08 5.06
N GLU A 89 -4.76 -18.88 4.49
CA GLU A 89 -5.48 -18.53 3.26
C GLU A 89 -6.44 -17.36 3.49
N VAL A 90 -6.47 -16.43 2.52
CA VAL A 90 -7.42 -15.32 2.55
C VAL A 90 -8.81 -15.86 2.19
N PRO A 91 -9.82 -15.70 3.07
CA PRO A 91 -11.13 -16.28 2.85
C PRO A 91 -11.86 -15.61 1.68
N LYS A 92 -12.68 -16.39 0.97
CA LYS A 92 -13.72 -15.82 0.11
C LYS A 92 -14.85 -15.32 1.01
N ALA A 93 -14.96 -14.02 1.15
CA ALA A 93 -15.94 -13.40 2.03
C ALA A 93 -16.45 -12.09 1.42
N THR A 94 -17.52 -11.54 1.98
CA THR A 94 -17.92 -10.16 1.66
C THR A 94 -16.81 -9.19 2.09
N PRO A 95 -16.74 -7.97 1.51
CA PRO A 95 -15.76 -6.98 1.93
C PRO A 95 -15.78 -6.67 3.43
N LEU A 96 -16.97 -6.69 4.06
CA LEU A 96 -17.12 -6.45 5.49
C LEU A 96 -16.50 -7.57 6.33
N GLU A 97 -16.83 -8.82 6.01
CA GLU A 97 -16.29 -10.00 6.69
C GLU A 97 -14.77 -10.11 6.47
N LEU A 98 -14.29 -9.81 5.27
CA LEU A 98 -12.86 -9.78 4.96
C LEU A 98 -12.14 -8.70 5.80
N GLY A 99 -12.77 -7.54 6.00
CA GLY A 99 -12.28 -6.48 6.87
C GLY A 99 -12.13 -6.90 8.32
N GLN A 100 -13.15 -7.58 8.86
CA GLN A 100 -13.13 -8.14 10.22
C GLN A 100 -12.03 -9.20 10.35
N TRP A 101 -12.00 -10.16 9.42
CA TRP A 101 -11.00 -11.21 9.39
C TRP A 101 -9.57 -10.66 9.30
N LEU A 102 -9.32 -9.70 8.40
CA LEU A 102 -8.00 -9.10 8.25
C LEU A 102 -7.57 -8.38 9.52
N THR A 103 -8.50 -7.67 10.17
CA THR A 103 -8.23 -6.99 11.44
C THR A 103 -7.78 -7.98 12.52
N GLU A 104 -8.44 -9.12 12.63
CA GLU A 104 -8.01 -10.18 13.53
C GLU A 104 -6.60 -10.70 13.18
N GLN A 105 -6.30 -10.94 11.90
CA GLN A 105 -4.98 -11.43 11.51
C GLN A 105 -3.87 -10.40 11.78
N VAL A 106 -4.12 -9.12 11.48
CA VAL A 106 -3.14 -8.03 11.69
C VAL A 106 -2.85 -7.88 13.18
N SER A 107 -3.87 -7.93 14.04
CA SER A 107 -3.68 -7.86 15.50
C SER A 107 -2.80 -8.98 16.06
N ARG A 108 -2.82 -10.16 15.45
CA ARG A 108 -2.06 -11.35 15.90
C ARG A 108 -0.66 -11.41 15.30
N CYS A 109 -0.52 -11.12 14.02
CA CYS A 109 0.68 -11.44 13.25
C CYS A 109 1.48 -10.21 12.81
N CYS A 110 0.85 -9.03 12.75
CA CYS A 110 1.43 -7.81 12.20
C CYS A 110 1.28 -6.63 13.18
N GLN A 111 1.31 -6.92 14.49
CA GLN A 111 0.98 -5.97 15.54
C GLN A 111 1.82 -4.68 15.41
N GLY A 112 1.13 -3.53 15.47
CA GLY A 112 1.75 -2.21 15.34
C GLY A 112 1.99 -1.77 13.90
N SER A 113 1.84 -2.63 12.90
CA SER A 113 1.90 -2.24 11.48
C SER A 113 0.51 -2.11 10.86
N VAL A 114 0.44 -1.53 9.67
CA VAL A 114 -0.79 -1.46 8.87
C VAL A 114 -0.66 -2.41 7.68
N VAL A 115 -1.72 -3.13 7.36
CA VAL A 115 -1.81 -3.96 6.15
C VAL A 115 -2.86 -3.37 5.22
N LEU A 116 -2.46 -3.05 4.00
CA LEU A 116 -3.30 -2.73 2.86
C LEU A 116 -3.35 -3.98 1.97
N LEU A 117 -4.37 -4.81 2.18
CA LEU A 117 -4.60 -6.01 1.38
C LEU A 117 -5.22 -5.60 0.03
N LYS A 118 -4.44 -5.76 -1.05
CA LYS A 118 -4.84 -5.44 -2.41
C LYS A 118 -5.85 -6.47 -2.94
N GLY A 119 -6.92 -6.00 -3.57
CA GLY A 119 -7.95 -6.85 -4.17
C GLY A 119 -8.92 -6.09 -5.05
N ASN A 120 -10.06 -6.69 -5.40
CA ASN A 120 -11.14 -5.98 -6.10
C ASN A 120 -11.72 -4.85 -5.24
N VAL A 121 -11.72 -5.06 -3.92
CA VAL A 121 -11.94 -4.04 -2.90
C VAL A 121 -10.73 -4.14 -2.00
N ASP A 122 -9.93 -3.08 -1.90
CA ASP A 122 -8.79 -3.11 -0.98
C ASP A 122 -9.30 -3.02 0.46
N VAL A 123 -8.65 -3.76 1.34
CA VAL A 123 -8.95 -3.75 2.77
C VAL A 123 -7.74 -3.24 3.52
N ILE A 124 -7.90 -2.14 4.24
CA ILE A 124 -6.83 -1.52 5.04
C ILE A 124 -7.13 -1.80 6.50
N SER A 125 -6.19 -2.38 7.25
CA SER A 125 -6.34 -2.61 8.69
C SER A 125 -5.06 -2.34 9.48
N ASP A 126 -5.21 -1.79 10.69
CA ASP A 126 -4.14 -1.62 11.69
C ASP A 126 -4.25 -2.65 12.84
N GLY A 127 -5.14 -3.64 12.71
CA GLY A 127 -5.42 -4.63 13.74
C GLY A 127 -6.42 -4.19 14.81
N SER A 128 -6.86 -2.92 14.80
CA SER A 128 -7.92 -2.41 15.67
C SER A 128 -9.18 -2.00 14.90
N ARG A 129 -9.00 -1.54 13.66
CA ARG A 129 -10.06 -1.06 12.76
C ARG A 129 -9.69 -1.38 11.32
N PHE A 130 -10.68 -1.28 10.42
CA PHE A 130 -10.45 -1.40 8.99
C PHE A 130 -11.23 -0.36 8.16
N LYS A 131 -10.79 -0.17 6.91
CA LYS A 131 -11.49 0.59 5.85
C LYS A 131 -11.50 -0.22 4.55
N LEU A 132 -12.49 0.09 3.72
CA LEU A 132 -12.69 -0.53 2.42
C LEU A 132 -12.53 0.52 1.31
N ASN A 133 -11.59 0.28 0.39
CA ASN A 133 -11.46 1.09 -0.82
C ASN A 133 -12.19 0.39 -1.98
N MET A 134 -13.20 1.05 -2.54
CA MET A 134 -13.98 0.55 -3.67
C MET A 134 -13.61 1.26 -4.99
N THR A 135 -12.56 2.08 -4.98
CA THR A 135 -12.05 2.73 -6.20
C THR A 135 -11.03 1.85 -6.90
N GLY A 136 -10.85 2.09 -8.19
CA GLY A 136 -10.03 1.27 -9.06
C GLY A 136 -10.88 0.33 -9.91
N ASN A 137 -10.25 -0.22 -10.93
CA ASN A 137 -10.94 -0.98 -11.97
C ASN A 137 -10.04 -2.10 -12.54
N PRO A 138 -10.62 -3.06 -13.28
CA PRO A 138 -9.86 -4.18 -13.84
C PRO A 138 -8.72 -3.76 -14.78
N GLY A 139 -8.79 -2.58 -15.42
CA GLY A 139 -7.71 -2.08 -16.27
C GLY A 139 -6.41 -1.80 -15.51
N MET A 140 -6.47 -1.72 -14.18
CA MET A 140 -5.31 -1.50 -13.31
C MET A 140 -4.47 -2.74 -13.07
N THR A 141 -4.92 -3.94 -13.46
CA THR A 141 -4.18 -5.21 -13.29
C THR A 141 -3.06 -5.37 -14.32
N VAL A 142 -2.21 -4.36 -14.44
CA VAL A 142 -1.02 -4.32 -15.29
C VAL A 142 0.23 -4.17 -14.43
N GLY A 143 1.35 -4.71 -14.90
CA GLY A 143 2.64 -4.59 -14.21
C GLY A 143 3.00 -3.12 -14.00
N GLY A 144 3.40 -2.77 -12.77
CA GLY A 144 3.79 -1.40 -12.39
C GLY A 144 2.73 -0.61 -11.61
N THR A 145 1.45 -1.00 -11.62
CA THR A 145 0.42 -0.30 -10.82
C THR A 145 0.70 -0.41 -9.31
N GLY A 146 1.24 -1.54 -8.85
CA GLY A 146 1.69 -1.71 -7.47
C GLY A 146 2.80 -0.71 -7.09
N ASP A 147 3.72 -0.43 -8.02
CA ASP A 147 4.81 0.53 -7.80
C ASP A 147 4.27 1.96 -7.67
N VAL A 148 3.23 2.29 -8.44
CA VAL A 148 2.49 3.56 -8.30
C VAL A 148 1.89 3.67 -6.91
N LEU A 149 1.17 2.65 -6.43
CA LEU A 149 0.63 2.62 -5.08
C LEU A 149 1.73 2.79 -4.02
N THR A 150 2.86 2.09 -4.17
CA THR A 150 4.00 2.18 -3.27
C THR A 150 4.57 3.61 -3.20
N GLY A 151 4.73 4.28 -4.34
CA GLY A 151 5.18 5.68 -4.39
C GLY A 151 4.19 6.67 -3.76
N VAL A 152 2.90 6.51 -4.04
CA VAL A 152 1.84 7.34 -3.43
C VAL A 152 1.81 7.13 -1.93
N LEU A 153 1.86 5.88 -1.47
CA LEU A 153 1.86 5.54 -0.05
C LEU A 153 3.08 6.08 0.68
N ALA A 154 4.27 5.98 0.10
CA ALA A 154 5.48 6.57 0.69
C ALA A 154 5.32 8.09 0.87
N THR A 155 4.72 8.77 -0.11
CA THR A 155 4.42 10.19 -0.03
C THR A 155 3.40 10.49 1.06
N MET A 156 2.34 9.69 1.18
CA MET A 156 1.31 9.88 2.21
C MET A 156 1.83 9.59 3.61
N LEU A 157 2.70 8.59 3.78
CA LEU A 157 3.39 8.32 5.04
C LEU A 157 4.30 9.47 5.47
N HIS A 158 4.78 10.31 4.56
CA HIS A 158 5.49 11.52 4.96
C HIS A 158 4.52 12.62 5.42
N ARG A 159 3.35 12.74 4.78
CA ARG A 159 2.42 13.87 4.97
C ARG A 159 1.37 13.66 6.04
N VAL A 160 1.06 12.43 6.39
CA VAL A 160 -0.05 12.05 7.28
C VAL A 160 0.52 11.34 8.49
N ASN A 161 0.11 11.76 9.70
CA ASN A 161 0.69 11.23 10.93
C ASN A 161 0.29 9.78 11.21
N ASP A 162 -0.95 9.44 10.89
CA ASP A 162 -1.50 8.10 11.09
C ASP A 162 -1.21 7.21 9.87
N PRO A 163 -0.41 6.15 10.00
CA PRO A 163 -0.11 5.23 8.89
C PRO A 163 -1.36 4.56 8.31
N PHE A 164 -2.40 4.34 9.12
CA PHE A 164 -3.66 3.76 8.66
C PHE A 164 -4.40 4.70 7.71
N GLU A 165 -4.46 5.99 8.07
CA GLU A 165 -5.03 7.02 7.21
C GLU A 165 -4.19 7.22 5.94
N ALA A 166 -2.86 7.20 6.06
CA ALA A 166 -1.95 7.29 4.91
C ALA A 166 -2.20 6.16 3.91
N ALA A 167 -2.36 4.92 4.39
CA ALA A 167 -2.69 3.75 3.58
C ALA A 167 -4.05 3.88 2.87
N ALA A 168 -5.08 4.31 3.62
CA ALA A 168 -6.42 4.51 3.04
C ALA A 168 -6.42 5.61 1.95
N ILE A 169 -5.72 6.72 2.19
CA ILE A 169 -5.58 7.80 1.20
C ILE A 169 -4.85 7.28 -0.05
N ALA A 170 -3.77 6.53 0.13
CA ALA A 170 -2.98 6.03 -1.00
C ALA A 170 -3.76 5.04 -1.87
N ALA A 171 -4.50 4.12 -1.25
CA ALA A 171 -5.40 3.20 -1.93
C ALA A 171 -6.44 3.98 -2.75
N PHE A 172 -7.15 4.90 -2.10
CA PHE A 172 -8.17 5.72 -2.75
C PHE A 172 -7.61 6.57 -3.89
N VAL A 173 -6.50 7.27 -3.68
CA VAL A 173 -5.93 8.16 -4.70
C VAL A 173 -5.48 7.37 -5.93
N THR A 174 -4.85 6.21 -5.72
CA THR A 174 -4.37 5.36 -6.80
C THR A 174 -5.53 4.73 -7.57
N GLY A 175 -6.52 4.19 -6.85
CA GLY A 175 -7.73 3.61 -7.45
C GLY A 175 -8.54 4.67 -8.21
N ALA A 176 -8.78 5.83 -7.60
CA ALA A 176 -9.49 6.93 -8.24
C ALA A 176 -8.78 7.47 -9.48
N ALA A 177 -7.45 7.54 -9.45
CA ALA A 177 -6.65 7.92 -10.61
C ALA A 177 -6.80 6.91 -11.75
N GLY A 178 -6.82 5.60 -11.43
CA GLY A 178 -7.11 4.55 -12.39
C GLY A 178 -8.52 4.62 -12.96
N ASP A 179 -9.53 4.95 -12.15
CA ASP A 179 -10.90 5.15 -12.61
C ASP A 179 -11.01 6.34 -13.56
N LEU A 180 -10.37 7.46 -13.24
CA LEU A 180 -10.32 8.62 -14.13
C LEU A 180 -9.62 8.29 -15.45
N ALA A 181 -8.51 7.53 -15.42
CA ALA A 181 -7.84 7.10 -16.64
C ALA A 181 -8.75 6.19 -17.48
N ALA A 182 -9.48 5.27 -16.84
CA ALA A 182 -10.37 4.35 -17.52
C ALA A 182 -11.60 5.01 -18.13
N LEU A 183 -12.09 6.11 -17.55
CA LEU A 183 -13.16 6.92 -18.16
C LEU A 183 -12.75 7.50 -19.52
N GLU A 184 -11.46 7.83 -19.70
CA GLU A 184 -10.95 8.42 -20.94
C GLU A 184 -10.45 7.37 -21.94
N LEU A 185 -9.81 6.31 -21.46
CA LEU A 185 -9.06 5.35 -22.29
C LEU A 185 -9.68 3.95 -22.31
N GLY A 186 -10.80 3.72 -21.61
CA GLY A 186 -11.32 2.39 -21.33
C GLY A 186 -10.38 1.59 -20.42
N TYR A 187 -10.47 0.27 -20.43
CA TYR A 187 -9.60 -0.57 -19.57
C TYR A 187 -8.18 -0.80 -20.12
N HIS A 188 -7.79 -0.12 -21.19
CA HIS A 188 -6.46 -0.22 -21.80
C HIS A 188 -5.47 0.81 -21.24
N ILE A 189 -5.42 0.91 -19.91
CA ILE A 189 -4.58 1.90 -19.22
C ILE A 189 -3.22 1.30 -18.84
N THR A 190 -2.22 2.17 -18.78
CA THR A 190 -0.89 1.88 -18.26
C THR A 190 -0.72 2.46 -16.85
N PRO A 191 0.30 2.03 -16.08
CA PRO A 191 0.61 2.67 -14.81
C PRO A 191 0.90 4.18 -14.95
N LEU A 192 1.45 4.62 -16.08
CA LEU A 192 1.71 6.04 -16.33
C LEU A 192 0.42 6.83 -16.50
N ASP A 193 -0.62 6.25 -17.10
CA ASP A 193 -1.94 6.88 -17.20
C ASP A 193 -2.53 7.12 -15.80
N VAL A 194 -2.35 6.15 -14.89
CA VAL A 194 -2.71 6.32 -13.47
C VAL A 194 -1.91 7.47 -12.85
N VAL A 195 -0.59 7.50 -13.01
CA VAL A 195 0.28 8.57 -12.47
C VAL A 195 -0.18 9.94 -12.96
N ASN A 196 -0.50 10.07 -14.24
CA ASN A 196 -0.94 11.33 -14.85
C ASN A 196 -2.26 11.86 -14.27
N LYS A 197 -3.11 10.99 -13.69
CA LYS A 197 -4.38 11.39 -13.04
C LYS A 197 -4.23 11.73 -11.56
N ILE A 198 -3.13 11.36 -10.90
CA ILE A 198 -2.92 11.64 -9.47
C ILE A 198 -3.08 13.12 -9.11
N PRO A 199 -2.47 14.10 -9.84
CA PRO A 199 -2.64 15.52 -9.52
C PRO A 199 -4.10 15.96 -9.61
N LYS A 200 -4.86 15.44 -10.58
CA LYS A 200 -6.29 15.72 -10.72
C LYS A 200 -7.07 15.19 -9.53
N VAL A 201 -6.80 13.96 -9.08
CA VAL A 201 -7.44 13.41 -7.86
C VAL A 201 -7.16 14.30 -6.67
N PHE A 202 -5.89 14.68 -6.42
CA PHE A 202 -5.58 15.57 -5.30
C PHE A 202 -6.25 16.95 -5.40
N SER A 203 -6.42 17.50 -6.61
CA SER A 203 -7.08 18.80 -6.80
C SER A 203 -8.57 18.81 -6.39
N ILE A 204 -9.22 17.64 -6.38
CA ILE A 204 -10.63 17.50 -6.03
C ILE A 204 -10.85 17.65 -4.52
N PHE A 205 -9.85 17.29 -3.70
CA PHE A 205 -9.95 17.28 -2.24
C PHE A 205 -9.18 18.45 -1.63
N LYS A 206 -9.80 19.15 -0.68
CA LYS A 206 -9.19 20.34 -0.05
C LYS A 206 -8.13 19.98 1.00
N ASN A 207 -8.21 18.78 1.59
CA ASN A 207 -7.24 18.28 2.57
C ASN A 207 -7.34 16.76 2.76
N SER A 208 -6.37 16.18 3.48
CA SER A 208 -6.30 14.75 3.77
C SER A 208 -7.50 14.22 4.57
N LYS A 209 -8.09 15.02 5.48
CA LYS A 209 -9.27 14.59 6.26
C LYS A 209 -10.48 14.34 5.37
N GLU A 210 -10.62 15.14 4.30
CA GLU A 210 -11.65 14.91 3.29
C GLU A 210 -11.41 13.57 2.60
N VAL A 211 -10.19 13.30 2.14
CA VAL A 211 -9.85 12.02 1.51
C VAL A 211 -10.08 10.84 2.47
N VAL A 212 -9.70 10.95 3.75
CA VAL A 212 -9.92 9.88 4.73
C VAL A 212 -11.40 9.59 4.95
N LYS A 213 -12.26 10.62 4.93
CA LYS A 213 -13.72 10.44 5.01
C LYS A 213 -14.27 9.75 3.76
N GLU A 214 -13.69 10.04 2.60
CA GLU A 214 -14.16 9.57 1.29
C GLU A 214 -13.53 8.24 0.86
N ALA A 215 -12.38 7.86 1.44
CA ALA A 215 -11.65 6.60 1.19
C ALA A 215 -12.41 5.35 1.71
N ILE A 216 -13.73 5.42 1.85
CA ILE A 216 -14.54 4.39 2.50
C ILE A 216 -15.91 4.18 1.81
N HIS A 217 -16.21 2.91 1.56
CA HIS A 217 -17.53 2.33 1.27
C HIS A 217 -18.29 2.80 0.03
N LYS A 218 -17.71 3.66 -0.84
CA LYS A 218 -18.41 4.16 -2.03
C LYS A 218 -17.51 4.24 -3.27
N PRO A 219 -18.05 3.94 -4.48
CA PRO A 219 -17.33 4.13 -5.73
C PRO A 219 -17.05 5.61 -6.04
N LEU A 220 -15.94 5.91 -6.72
CA LEU A 220 -15.56 7.29 -7.11
C LEU A 220 -16.67 7.99 -7.92
N ARG A 221 -17.36 7.26 -8.80
CA ARG A 221 -18.43 7.81 -9.64
C ARG A 221 -19.58 8.39 -8.82
N GLU A 222 -19.93 7.77 -7.68
CA GLU A 222 -20.97 8.31 -6.80
C GLU A 222 -20.53 9.66 -6.20
N TYR A 223 -19.25 9.77 -5.83
CA TYR A 223 -18.67 11.01 -5.32
C TYR A 223 -18.63 12.12 -6.36
N LEU A 224 -18.10 11.84 -7.56
CA LEU A 224 -18.02 12.82 -8.63
C LEU A 224 -19.41 13.31 -9.07
N SER A 225 -20.41 12.42 -9.10
CA SER A 225 -21.80 12.78 -9.39
C SER A 225 -22.37 13.77 -8.37
N ARG A 226 -22.21 13.49 -7.06
CA ARG A 226 -22.68 14.37 -5.98
C ARG A 226 -22.07 15.76 -6.01
N ARG A 227 -20.84 15.89 -6.51
CA ARG A 227 -20.10 17.16 -6.63
C ARG A 227 -20.32 17.87 -7.97
N GLY A 228 -21.12 17.30 -8.88
CA GLY A 228 -21.32 17.84 -10.22
C GLY A 228 -20.07 17.76 -11.11
N LEU A 229 -19.11 16.90 -10.79
CA LEU A 229 -17.81 16.79 -11.46
C LEU A 229 -17.79 15.77 -12.61
N LEU A 230 -18.91 15.07 -12.86
CA LEU A 230 -19.06 14.14 -13.99
C LEU A 230 -19.58 14.80 -15.28
N ASN A 231 -19.95 16.07 -15.23
CA ASN A 231 -20.44 16.81 -16.39
C ASN A 231 -19.41 17.88 -16.77
N GLY A 232 -18.48 17.53 -17.65
CA GLY A 232 -17.43 18.39 -18.19
C GLY A 232 -16.65 17.66 -19.27
#